data_AF-S0F3U7-F1
#
_entry.id   AF-S0F3U7-F1
#
_cell.length_a   1.000
_cell.length_b   1.000
_cell.length_c   1.000
_cell.angle_alpha   90.00
_cell.angle_beta   90.00
_cell.angle_gamma   90.00
#
_symmetry.space_group_name_H-M   'P 1'
#
loop_
_entity.id
_entity.type
_entity.pdbx_description
1 polymer ?
#
loop_
_entity_poly.entity_id
_entity_poly.type
_entity_poly.pdbx_seq_one_letter_code
_entity_poly.pdbx_strand_id
1 'polypeptide(L)'
;MYAGNSRLIRANEDEDLAGTLFIGKKDLLEVGGYDERLQDYGGEQKDLLERLDKNRMRRLNIDYSTLLHNHYDGEAERGLTSRQVENLVEEAVNLELREKVPMWNSLEAWRSFSFIPESMLEPNASVPSRIHANVQYRDIVGRSQVPSIRDVLMDSAVDTTKGKVLSRMLHEWFDMPSDFTDLLDGSDKDRILYALLEKRQTASRFTTPRVLVMHCVGGLIPRLFALASGLAIANHTDRLPIVVWEKEAPLVTALFQELFEVQEHFMVAGIYTKQFFEKYTEDQKSGEEMRSMQVYDLAGQQEASSKLIHTSSGTHIFIRASKAVGADVVRYTSPMSIREQFQMLALEESVQSRLRDLADKGISERLGIYVGESEPYENSDITDLGTIMKEKVEAVRPGALPPAYIVSDLPTFERIRPVFGSIIHNLPLSMDCTAEDIDCSRTELVRLFALTKTREFISIQEAQEDDLSELVMLLRGHSTDW
;
A
#
# COMPACT_ATOMS: atom_id res chain seq x y z
N MET A 1 -32.43 26.01 23.16
CA MET A 1 -32.55 25.56 21.74
C MET A 1 -31.28 25.94 21.01
N TYR A 2 -30.92 25.28 19.91
CA TYR A 2 -29.74 25.68 19.13
C TYR A 2 -29.96 25.56 17.62
N ALA A 3 -29.15 26.24 16.80
CA ALA A 3 -29.16 26.13 15.34
C ALA A 3 -27.84 25.59 14.78
N GLY A 4 -27.91 25.01 13.57
CA GLY A 4 -26.81 24.32 12.88
C GLY A 4 -27.33 23.01 12.29
N ASN A 5 -27.69 23.02 11.00
CA ASN A 5 -28.22 21.83 10.34
C ASN A 5 -27.73 21.74 8.89
N SER A 6 -26.68 20.95 8.66
CA SER A 6 -26.11 20.70 7.33
C SER A 6 -27.12 20.11 6.32
N ARG A 7 -28.25 19.55 6.77
CA ARG A 7 -29.30 19.08 5.86
C ARG A 7 -30.06 20.21 5.13
N LEU A 8 -29.83 21.46 5.52
CA LEU A 8 -30.45 22.64 4.90
C LEU A 8 -29.54 23.35 3.89
N ILE A 9 -28.34 22.81 3.63
CA ILE A 9 -27.41 23.37 2.64
C ILE A 9 -28.06 23.24 1.25
N ARG A 10 -28.33 24.38 0.58
CA ARG A 10 -28.94 24.41 -0.76
C ARG A 10 -27.93 24.64 -1.87
N ALA A 11 -26.83 25.31 -1.52
CA ALA A 11 -25.70 25.61 -2.39
C ALA A 11 -24.40 25.49 -1.58
N ASN A 12 -23.24 25.40 -2.24
CA ASN A 12 -21.94 25.42 -1.58
C ASN A 12 -21.80 26.65 -0.66
N GLU A 13 -22.49 27.73 -1.01
CA GLU A 13 -22.53 28.95 -0.23
C GLU A 13 -23.13 28.78 1.18
N ASP A 14 -24.04 27.83 1.34
CA ASP A 14 -24.69 27.55 2.62
C ASP A 14 -23.81 26.64 3.54
N GLU A 15 -22.67 26.10 3.08
CA GLU A 15 -21.80 25.22 3.88
C GLU A 15 -21.25 25.91 5.12
N ASP A 16 -20.71 27.13 4.97
CA ASP A 16 -20.19 27.94 6.08
C ASP A 16 -21.30 28.30 7.08
N LEU A 17 -22.53 28.50 6.58
CA LEU A 17 -23.70 28.80 7.38
C LEU A 17 -24.21 27.58 8.16
N ALA A 18 -23.97 26.36 7.66
CA ALA A 18 -24.27 25.13 8.39
C ALA A 18 -23.43 24.97 9.65
N GLY A 19 -22.22 25.54 9.66
CA GLY A 19 -21.33 25.61 10.83
C GLY A 19 -21.77 26.63 11.88
N THR A 20 -22.70 27.54 11.57
CA THR A 20 -23.09 28.62 12.50
C THR A 20 -23.91 28.09 13.68
N LEU A 21 -23.39 28.22 14.89
CA LEU A 21 -24.07 27.86 16.13
C LEU A 21 -24.79 29.07 16.75
N PHE A 22 -26.11 29.03 16.81
CA PHE A 22 -26.90 29.97 17.63
C PHE A 22 -27.44 29.25 18.86
N ILE A 23 -27.06 29.65 20.07
CA ILE A 23 -27.45 28.98 21.32
C ILE A 23 -27.53 29.98 22.48
N GLY A 24 -28.44 29.73 23.43
CA GLY A 24 -28.48 30.50 24.68
C GLY A 24 -27.24 30.27 25.53
N LYS A 25 -26.67 31.33 26.13
CA LYS A 25 -25.47 31.24 26.98
C LYS A 25 -25.60 30.20 28.10
N LYS A 26 -26.76 30.14 28.76
CA LYS A 26 -27.02 29.19 29.84
C LYS A 26 -26.93 27.74 29.33
N ASP A 27 -27.61 27.45 28.23
CA ASP A 27 -27.63 26.13 27.60
C ASP A 27 -26.23 25.69 27.16
N LEU A 28 -25.44 26.59 26.56
CA LEU A 28 -24.05 26.33 26.18
C LEU A 28 -23.18 25.99 27.39
N LEU A 29 -23.33 26.74 28.50
CA LEU A 29 -22.59 26.48 29.73
C LEU A 29 -23.04 25.18 30.43
N GLU A 30 -24.32 24.84 30.34
CA GLU A 30 -24.88 23.62 30.94
C GLU A 30 -24.31 22.34 30.30
N VAL A 31 -24.04 22.37 28.99
CA VAL A 31 -23.37 21.25 28.31
C VAL A 31 -21.85 21.31 28.39
N GLY A 32 -21.27 22.40 28.90
CA GLY A 32 -19.84 22.56 29.06
C GLY A 32 -19.13 23.35 27.95
N GLY A 33 -19.80 24.06 27.05
CA GLY A 33 -19.12 24.80 25.95
C GLY A 33 -18.30 23.91 25.01
N TYR A 34 -17.41 24.47 24.20
CA TYR A 34 -16.48 23.67 23.39
C TYR A 34 -15.47 22.92 24.27
N ASP A 35 -15.10 21.70 23.87
CA ASP A 35 -14.07 20.92 24.56
C ASP A 35 -12.69 21.42 24.12
N GLU A 36 -12.10 22.32 24.91
CA GLU A 36 -10.82 22.99 24.63
C GLU A 36 -9.61 22.03 24.62
N ARG A 37 -9.81 20.74 24.87
CA ARG A 37 -8.79 19.69 24.67
C ARG A 37 -8.68 19.29 23.19
N LEU A 38 -9.72 19.54 22.39
CA LEU A 38 -9.72 19.32 20.94
C LEU A 38 -9.04 20.52 20.26
N GLN A 39 -7.72 20.59 20.39
CA GLN A 39 -6.90 21.71 19.90
C GLN A 39 -6.37 21.48 18.48
N ASP A 40 -6.34 20.22 18.05
CA ASP A 40 -5.99 19.83 16.69
C ASP A 40 -7.19 20.04 15.75
N TYR A 41 -6.98 19.78 14.46
CA TYR A 41 -8.01 19.99 13.46
C TYR A 41 -9.25 19.10 13.71
N GLY A 42 -10.41 19.74 13.87
CA GLY A 42 -11.73 19.14 13.72
C GLY A 42 -12.26 18.33 14.90
N GLY A 43 -13.59 18.17 14.91
CA GLY A 43 -14.35 17.38 15.88
C GLY A 43 -14.96 18.19 17.02
N GLU A 44 -14.47 19.40 17.29
CA GLU A 44 -14.93 20.27 18.37
C GLU A 44 -16.41 20.66 18.22
N GLN A 45 -16.82 20.97 16.99
CA GLN A 45 -18.22 21.27 16.71
C GLN A 45 -19.10 20.02 16.84
N LYS A 46 -18.65 18.88 16.33
CA LYS A 46 -19.42 17.64 16.36
C LYS A 46 -19.61 17.12 17.79
N ASP A 47 -18.56 17.12 18.63
CA ASP A 47 -18.68 16.78 20.05
C ASP A 47 -19.66 17.72 20.78
N LEU A 48 -19.59 19.03 20.52
CA LEU A 48 -20.54 19.98 21.12
C LEU A 48 -21.98 19.68 20.70
N LEU A 49 -22.24 19.47 19.41
CA LEU A 49 -23.58 19.16 18.89
C LEU A 49 -24.13 17.85 19.49
N GLU A 50 -23.30 16.81 19.60
CA GLU A 50 -23.70 15.55 20.25
C GLU A 50 -24.03 15.73 21.73
N ARG A 51 -23.27 16.57 22.46
CA ARG A 51 -23.58 16.89 23.86
C ARG A 51 -24.88 17.68 23.99
N LEU A 52 -25.16 18.61 23.07
CA LEU A 52 -26.43 19.33 23.02
C LEU A 52 -27.61 18.38 22.78
N ASP A 53 -27.47 17.44 21.84
CA ASP A 53 -28.49 16.44 21.53
C ASP A 53 -28.72 15.47 22.71
N LYS A 54 -27.66 15.01 23.37
CA LYS A 54 -27.74 14.19 24.59
C LYS A 54 -28.46 14.91 25.74
N ASN A 55 -28.35 16.24 25.81
CA ASN A 55 -29.09 17.10 26.74
C ASN A 55 -30.50 17.46 26.24
N ARG A 56 -31.02 16.75 25.23
CA ARG A 56 -32.37 16.91 24.66
C ARG A 56 -32.65 18.33 24.17
N MET A 57 -31.61 19.05 23.78
CA MET A 57 -31.81 20.36 23.20
C MET A 57 -32.42 20.25 21.81
N ARG A 58 -33.48 21.02 21.57
CA ARG A 58 -34.10 21.07 20.25
C ARG A 58 -33.21 21.84 19.28
N ARG A 59 -32.77 21.16 18.21
CA ARG A 59 -32.17 21.76 17.02
C ARG A 59 -33.25 22.52 16.23
N LEU A 60 -32.93 23.74 15.84
CA LEU A 60 -33.76 24.64 15.03
C LEU A 60 -33.16 24.75 13.64
N ASN A 61 -34.04 24.73 12.64
CA ASN A 61 -33.69 25.03 11.27
C ASN A 61 -33.73 26.55 11.11
N ILE A 62 -32.58 27.17 10.83
CA ILE A 62 -32.52 28.57 10.43
C ILE A 62 -32.63 28.62 8.90
N ASP A 63 -33.44 29.54 8.39
CA ASP A 63 -33.44 29.86 6.97
C ASP A 63 -32.19 30.70 6.66
N TYR A 64 -31.24 30.10 5.96
CA TYR A 64 -29.98 30.76 5.61
C TYR A 64 -30.15 32.02 4.77
N SER A 65 -31.28 32.21 4.08
CA SER A 65 -31.59 33.48 3.39
C SER A 65 -31.73 34.68 4.34
N THR A 66 -31.87 34.43 5.64
CA THR A 66 -31.98 35.46 6.68
C THR A 66 -30.64 35.84 7.31
N LEU A 67 -29.56 35.14 6.96
CA LEU A 67 -28.21 35.39 7.47
C LEU A 67 -27.39 36.15 6.42
N LEU A 68 -26.71 37.21 6.86
CA LEU A 68 -25.73 37.93 6.05
C LEU A 68 -24.36 37.34 6.35
N HIS A 69 -23.74 36.78 5.33
CA HIS A 69 -22.43 36.15 5.40
C HIS A 69 -21.60 36.62 4.21
N ASN A 70 -20.36 37.04 4.47
CA ASN A 70 -19.43 37.42 3.42
C ASN A 70 -18.70 36.15 2.97
N HIS A 71 -19.05 35.64 1.81
CA HIS A 71 -18.29 34.55 1.20
C HIS A 71 -16.86 34.97 0.90
N TYR A 72 -15.92 34.14 1.33
CA TYR A 72 -14.58 34.14 0.73
C TYR A 72 -14.63 33.21 -0.50
N ASP A 73 -14.82 33.81 -1.67
CA ASP A 73 -14.85 33.13 -2.96
C ASP A 73 -13.45 32.57 -3.29
N GLY A 74 -13.11 31.37 -2.78
CA GLY A 74 -11.76 30.83 -2.91
C GLY A 74 -11.64 29.36 -3.33
N GLU A 75 -12.49 28.47 -2.81
CA GLU A 75 -12.11 27.03 -2.79
C GLU A 75 -13.25 26.05 -3.10
N ALA A 76 -14.35 26.51 -3.69
CA ALA A 76 -15.36 25.59 -4.21
C ALA A 76 -14.84 24.90 -5.49
N GLU A 77 -14.85 23.56 -5.49
CA GLU A 77 -14.57 22.65 -6.63
C GLU A 77 -13.15 22.11 -6.82
N ARG A 78 -12.27 22.14 -5.82
CA ARG A 78 -11.08 21.27 -5.87
C ARG A 78 -11.41 19.94 -5.19
N GLY A 79 -11.08 18.83 -5.86
CA GLY A 79 -11.17 17.49 -5.27
C GLY A 79 -10.49 17.47 -3.89
N LEU A 80 -10.90 16.54 -3.02
CA LEU A 80 -10.38 16.43 -1.66
C LEU A 80 -8.83 16.48 -1.68
N THR A 81 -8.25 17.63 -1.34
CA THR A 81 -6.79 17.74 -1.24
C THR A 81 -6.30 16.76 -0.18
N SER A 82 -5.04 16.32 -0.26
CA SER A 82 -4.45 15.43 0.77
C SER A 82 -4.68 15.98 2.18
N ARG A 83 -4.62 17.30 2.33
CA ARG A 83 -4.93 18.01 3.57
C ARG A 83 -6.38 17.85 4.04
N GLN A 84 -7.37 17.88 3.15
CA GLN A 84 -8.78 17.66 3.52
C GLN A 84 -9.03 16.21 3.98
N VAL A 85 -8.29 15.25 3.42
CA VAL A 85 -8.35 13.87 3.88
C VAL A 85 -7.71 13.71 5.25
N GLU A 86 -6.50 14.27 5.44
CA GLU A 86 -5.83 14.32 6.75
C GLU A 86 -6.78 14.89 7.80
N ASN A 87 -7.40 16.02 7.51
CA ASN A 87 -8.40 16.68 8.34
C ASN A 87 -9.58 15.78 8.73
N LEU A 88 -10.11 14.96 7.81
CA LEU A 88 -11.22 14.04 8.09
C LEU A 88 -10.78 12.88 9.00
N VAL A 89 -9.56 12.36 8.78
CA VAL A 89 -8.97 11.32 9.64
C VAL A 89 -8.73 11.89 11.03
N GLU A 90 -8.13 13.07 11.13
CA GLU A 90 -7.82 13.76 12.38
C GLU A 90 -9.10 14.08 13.17
N GLU A 91 -10.15 14.60 12.52
CA GLU A 91 -11.46 14.82 13.14
C GLU A 91 -12.02 13.50 13.73
N ALA A 92 -12.00 12.41 12.96
CA ALA A 92 -12.51 11.14 13.41
C ALA A 92 -11.69 10.54 14.57
N VAL A 93 -10.36 10.70 14.55
CA VAL A 93 -9.47 10.32 15.65
C VAL A 93 -9.78 11.12 16.91
N ASN A 94 -9.93 12.43 16.78
CA ASN A 94 -10.21 13.33 17.89
C ASN A 94 -11.52 12.98 18.59
N LEU A 95 -12.58 12.69 17.82
CA LEU A 95 -13.86 12.25 18.37
C LEU A 95 -13.76 10.91 19.12
N GLU A 96 -13.04 9.95 18.57
CA GLU A 96 -12.85 8.64 19.20
C GLU A 96 -11.96 8.73 20.46
N LEU A 97 -10.92 9.57 20.45
CA LEU A 97 -10.13 9.88 21.64
C LEU A 97 -10.97 10.57 22.71
N ARG A 98 -11.89 11.46 22.30
CA ARG A 98 -12.81 12.15 23.19
C ARG A 98 -13.57 11.12 24.04
N GLU A 99 -14.09 10.06 23.44
CA GLU A 99 -14.87 9.06 24.18
C GLU A 99 -14.06 8.36 25.28
N LYS A 100 -12.72 8.38 25.21
CA LYS A 100 -11.81 7.77 26.19
C LYS A 100 -11.46 8.67 27.38
N VAL A 101 -11.74 9.96 27.31
CA VAL A 101 -11.47 10.91 28.41
C VAL A 101 -12.78 11.30 29.10
N PRO A 102 -12.73 11.72 30.39
CA PRO A 102 -13.91 12.22 31.07
C PRO A 102 -14.62 13.31 30.27
N MET A 103 -15.96 13.29 30.35
CA MET A 103 -16.80 14.28 29.68
C MET A 103 -16.34 15.68 30.05
N TRP A 104 -16.18 16.53 29.03
CA TRP A 104 -15.79 17.91 29.24
C TRP A 104 -16.82 18.63 30.11
N ASN A 105 -16.36 19.13 31.24
CA ASN A 105 -17.16 19.91 32.17
C ASN A 105 -16.52 21.29 32.31
N SER A 106 -16.95 22.23 31.48
CA SER A 106 -16.44 23.60 31.59
C SER A 106 -16.74 24.20 32.94
N LEU A 107 -17.71 23.76 33.74
CA LEU A 107 -17.90 24.32 35.08
C LEU A 107 -16.77 23.95 36.04
N GLU A 108 -16.14 22.78 35.90
CA GLU A 108 -14.96 22.40 36.68
C GLU A 108 -13.69 23.05 36.13
N ALA A 109 -13.52 23.07 34.81
CA ALA A 109 -12.45 23.82 34.17
C ALA A 109 -12.56 25.31 34.54
N TRP A 110 -13.75 25.91 34.37
CA TRP A 110 -14.05 27.28 34.76
C TRP A 110 -13.90 27.49 36.25
N ARG A 111 -14.27 26.57 37.14
CA ARG A 111 -13.98 26.74 38.59
C ARG A 111 -12.48 26.78 38.87
N SER A 112 -11.69 26.05 38.09
CA SER A 112 -10.22 26.14 38.08
C SER A 112 -9.74 27.49 37.52
N PHE A 113 -10.46 28.08 36.55
CA PHE A 113 -10.19 29.44 36.01
C PHE A 113 -10.79 30.58 36.86
N SER A 114 -11.83 30.32 37.67
CA SER A 114 -12.63 31.31 38.40
C SER A 114 -12.00 31.70 39.75
N PHE A 115 -10.81 31.18 40.05
CA PHE A 115 -9.96 31.65 41.13
C PHE A 115 -8.82 32.53 40.62
N ILE A 116 -9.05 33.28 39.54
CA ILE A 116 -8.34 34.55 39.35
C ILE A 116 -9.22 35.60 40.02
N PRO A 117 -8.94 36.01 41.28
CA PRO A 117 -9.65 37.13 41.86
C PRO A 117 -9.53 38.33 40.90
N GLU A 118 -10.57 39.16 40.82
CA GLU A 118 -10.60 40.34 39.94
C GLU A 118 -9.39 41.27 40.15
N SER A 119 -8.72 41.16 41.30
CA SER A 119 -7.44 41.80 41.64
C SER A 119 -6.18 41.19 40.99
N MET A 120 -6.21 39.95 40.52
CA MET A 120 -5.14 39.26 39.77
C MET A 120 -5.29 39.36 38.25
N LEU A 121 -6.44 39.84 37.76
CA LEU A 121 -6.53 40.54 36.48
C LEU A 121 -5.80 41.88 36.64
N GLU A 122 -4.48 41.85 36.76
CA GLU A 122 -3.71 43.08 36.86
C GLU A 122 -4.05 43.99 35.66
N PRO A 123 -4.45 45.25 35.90
CA PRO A 123 -4.57 46.26 34.84
C PRO A 123 -3.23 46.59 34.15
N ASN A 124 -2.13 45.94 34.54
CA ASN A 124 -0.76 46.30 34.19
C ASN A 124 -0.13 45.43 33.10
N ALA A 125 -0.83 44.44 32.54
CA ALA A 125 -0.43 44.02 31.20
C ALA A 125 -0.80 45.18 30.27
N SER A 126 0.19 45.96 29.86
CA SER A 126 0.06 46.96 28.80
C SER A 126 -0.35 46.24 27.51
N VAL A 127 -1.64 45.90 27.40
CA VAL A 127 -2.23 45.36 26.20
C VAL A 127 -2.17 46.49 25.18
N PRO A 128 -1.40 46.35 24.08
CA PRO A 128 -1.35 47.39 23.06
C PRO A 128 -2.74 47.49 22.45
N SER A 129 -3.51 48.51 22.83
CA SER A 129 -4.78 48.79 22.19
C SER A 129 -4.49 49.16 20.73
N ARG A 130 -4.68 48.24 19.79
CA ARG A 130 -4.72 48.59 18.37
C ARG A 130 -6.03 49.36 18.15
N ILE A 131 -5.93 50.67 18.04
CA ILE A 131 -7.06 51.53 17.73
C ILE A 131 -7.26 51.47 16.21
N HIS A 132 -8.20 50.64 15.74
CA HIS A 132 -8.89 50.95 14.49
C HIS A 132 -9.92 52.04 14.81
N ALA A 133 -10.08 53.01 13.91
CA ALA A 133 -10.68 54.33 14.17
C ALA A 133 -12.03 54.36 14.94
N ASN A 134 -12.77 53.26 15.04
CA ASN A 134 -14.06 53.19 15.75
C ASN A 134 -14.27 51.92 16.60
N VAL A 135 -13.25 51.08 16.84
CA VAL A 135 -13.40 49.82 17.62
C VAL A 135 -12.27 49.69 18.63
N GLN A 136 -12.64 49.60 19.92
CA GLN A 136 -11.71 49.36 21.01
C GLN A 136 -11.61 47.85 21.26
N TYR A 137 -10.49 47.24 20.89
CA TYR A 137 -10.22 45.83 21.19
C TYR A 137 -9.62 45.71 22.60
N ARG A 138 -10.06 44.71 23.36
CA ARG A 138 -9.36 44.23 24.56
C ARG A 138 -8.79 42.86 24.23
N ASP A 139 -7.47 42.74 24.24
CA ASP A 139 -6.84 41.41 24.15
C ASP A 139 -6.98 40.74 25.52
N ILE A 140 -7.70 39.63 25.55
CA ILE A 140 -7.79 38.76 26.72
C ILE A 140 -6.69 37.71 26.53
N VAL A 141 -5.63 37.77 27.33
CA VAL A 141 -4.57 36.76 27.32
C VAL A 141 -4.97 35.62 28.26
N GLY A 142 -5.36 34.48 27.69
CA GLY A 142 -5.62 33.26 28.44
C GLY A 142 -4.34 32.75 29.13
N ARG A 143 -4.38 32.51 30.45
CA ARG A 143 -3.21 32.11 31.27
C ARG A 143 -3.10 30.62 31.58
N SER A 144 -4.06 29.79 31.16
CA SER A 144 -3.95 28.34 31.30
C SER A 144 -4.14 27.70 29.93
N GLN A 145 -3.12 26.95 29.50
CA GLN A 145 -3.22 26.04 28.38
C GLN A 145 -3.88 24.77 28.92
N VAL A 146 -5.12 24.53 28.51
CA VAL A 146 -5.73 23.21 28.66
C VAL A 146 -4.81 22.24 27.90
N PRO A 147 -4.35 21.12 28.48
CA PRO A 147 -3.57 20.15 27.70
C PRO A 147 -4.46 19.58 26.59
N SER A 148 -3.89 19.33 25.41
CA SER A 148 -4.64 18.69 24.34
C SER A 148 -5.09 17.30 24.77
N ILE A 149 -6.10 16.75 24.09
CA ILE A 149 -6.56 15.39 24.38
C ILE A 149 -5.45 14.35 24.18
N ARG A 150 -4.52 14.63 23.28
CA ARG A 150 -3.34 13.81 23.01
C ARG A 150 -2.35 13.88 24.17
N ASP A 151 -2.11 15.06 24.72
CA ASP A 151 -1.23 15.25 25.88
C ASP A 151 -1.75 14.54 27.15
N VAL A 152 -3.06 14.32 27.22
CA VAL A 152 -3.71 13.63 28.35
C VAL A 152 -3.65 12.11 28.20
N LEU A 153 -3.49 11.61 26.98
CA LEU A 153 -3.47 10.18 26.67
C LEU A 153 -2.03 9.71 26.40
N MET A 154 -1.80 8.39 26.50
CA MET A 154 -0.52 7.82 26.09
C MET A 154 -0.44 7.75 24.56
N ASP A 155 0.73 7.97 23.96
CA ASP A 155 0.96 7.89 22.51
C ASP A 155 0.41 6.58 21.90
N SER A 156 0.62 5.46 22.59
CA SER A 156 0.11 4.15 22.17
C SER A 156 -1.42 4.09 22.07
N ALA A 157 -2.14 4.85 22.91
CA ALA A 157 -3.59 4.95 22.85
C ALA A 157 -4.04 5.79 21.65
N VAL A 158 -3.27 6.82 21.27
CA VAL A 158 -3.49 7.64 20.07
C VAL A 158 -3.30 6.80 18.81
N ASP A 159 -2.17 6.10 18.71
CA ASP A 159 -1.87 5.23 17.56
C ASP A 159 -2.90 4.11 17.40
N THR A 160 -3.30 3.47 18.52
CA THR A 160 -4.35 2.46 18.50
C THR A 160 -5.69 3.04 18.05
N THR A 161 -6.04 4.26 18.48
CA THR A 161 -7.25 4.94 18.01
C THR A 161 -7.17 5.24 16.52
N LYS A 162 -6.06 5.81 16.05
CA LYS A 162 -5.85 6.11 14.63
C LYS A 162 -6.00 4.86 13.77
N GLY A 163 -5.35 3.76 14.16
CA GLY A 163 -5.49 2.48 13.46
C GLY A 163 -6.93 1.98 13.37
N LYS A 164 -7.74 2.14 14.42
CA LYS A 164 -9.17 1.76 14.41
C LYS A 164 -10.02 2.67 13.52
N VAL A 165 -9.79 3.97 13.59
CA VAL A 165 -10.48 4.95 12.75
C VAL A 165 -10.19 4.69 11.27
N LEU A 166 -8.92 4.45 10.92
CA LEU A 166 -8.53 4.11 9.56
C LEU A 166 -9.17 2.80 9.08
N SER A 167 -9.18 1.73 9.91
CA SER A 167 -9.90 0.48 9.59
C SER A 167 -11.38 0.74 9.31
N ARG A 168 -12.06 1.51 10.16
CA ARG A 168 -13.48 1.87 10.01
C ARG A 168 -13.72 2.64 8.71
N MET A 169 -12.87 3.61 8.37
CA MET A 169 -13.00 4.39 7.14
C MET A 169 -12.78 3.53 5.89
N LEU A 170 -11.76 2.67 5.88
CA LEU A 170 -11.52 1.73 4.78
C LEU A 170 -12.72 0.78 4.58
N HIS A 171 -13.32 0.32 5.68
CA HIS A 171 -14.51 -0.53 5.64
C HIS A 171 -15.73 0.23 5.14
N GLU A 172 -16.10 1.35 5.77
CA GLU A 172 -17.34 2.07 5.48
C GLU A 172 -17.32 2.79 4.12
N TRP A 173 -16.16 3.29 3.69
CA TRP A 173 -16.08 4.12 2.48
C TRP A 173 -15.70 3.33 1.23
N PHE A 174 -14.98 2.22 1.42
CA PHE A 174 -14.44 1.42 0.32
C PHE A 174 -14.87 -0.04 0.36
N ASP A 175 -15.78 -0.45 1.27
CA ASP A 175 -16.26 -1.82 1.46
C ASP A 175 -15.14 -2.84 1.75
N MET A 176 -14.00 -2.40 2.29
CA MET A 176 -12.89 -3.29 2.60
C MET A 176 -13.24 -4.18 3.79
N PRO A 177 -13.00 -5.49 3.75
CA PRO A 177 -13.32 -6.35 4.88
C PRO A 177 -12.56 -5.94 6.15
N SER A 178 -13.27 -5.84 7.28
CA SER A 178 -12.69 -5.44 8.58
C SER A 178 -11.53 -6.35 8.98
N ASP A 179 -11.72 -7.67 8.85
CA ASP A 179 -10.70 -8.68 9.09
C ASP A 179 -9.40 -8.45 8.29
N PHE A 180 -9.50 -7.93 7.07
CA PHE A 180 -8.32 -7.60 6.27
C PHE A 180 -7.67 -6.32 6.81
N THR A 181 -8.47 -5.30 7.09
CA THR A 181 -7.95 -4.04 7.62
C THR A 181 -7.27 -4.23 8.97
N ASP A 182 -7.76 -5.12 9.83
CA ASP A 182 -7.19 -5.34 11.16
C ASP A 182 -5.78 -5.95 11.14
N LEU A 183 -5.39 -6.55 10.02
CA LEU A 183 -4.05 -7.10 9.82
C LEU A 183 -3.04 -6.09 9.28
N LEU A 184 -3.51 -4.97 8.74
CA LEU A 184 -2.67 -3.88 8.28
C LEU A 184 -2.16 -3.07 9.48
N ASP A 185 -0.90 -2.65 9.41
CA ASP A 185 -0.39 -1.68 10.37
C ASP A 185 -1.01 -0.29 10.14
N GLY A 186 -0.81 0.62 11.09
CA GLY A 186 -1.38 1.96 11.00
C GLY A 186 -0.89 2.75 9.78
N SER A 187 0.36 2.55 9.37
CA SER A 187 0.97 3.26 8.24
C SER A 187 0.48 2.73 6.89
N ASP A 188 0.29 1.42 6.76
CA ASP A 188 -0.26 0.77 5.58
C ASP A 188 -1.72 1.19 5.39
N LYS A 189 -2.52 1.21 6.46
CA LYS A 189 -3.92 1.69 6.41
C LYS A 189 -4.01 3.12 5.90
N ASP A 190 -3.14 3.98 6.41
CA ASP A 190 -3.07 5.40 6.06
C ASP A 190 -2.77 5.53 4.56
N ARG A 191 -1.69 4.90 4.08
CA ARG A 191 -1.29 4.89 2.66
C ARG A 191 -2.39 4.35 1.74
N ILE A 192 -3.04 3.25 2.13
CA ILE A 192 -4.14 2.66 1.36
C ILE A 192 -5.34 3.62 1.29
N LEU A 193 -5.69 4.25 2.40
CA LEU A 193 -6.80 5.20 2.45
C LEU A 193 -6.53 6.40 1.53
N TYR A 194 -5.34 6.99 1.58
CA TYR A 194 -4.98 8.12 0.70
C TYR A 194 -5.01 7.71 -0.77
N ALA A 195 -4.40 6.58 -1.13
CA ALA A 195 -4.37 6.11 -2.52
C ALA A 195 -5.78 5.82 -3.07
N LEU A 196 -6.68 5.26 -2.25
CA LEU A 196 -8.08 5.03 -2.65
C LEU A 196 -8.86 6.35 -2.78
N LEU A 197 -8.59 7.32 -1.93
CA LEU A 197 -9.23 8.65 -2.02
C LEU A 197 -8.74 9.44 -3.23
N GLU A 198 -7.46 9.37 -3.57
CA GLU A 198 -6.92 9.94 -4.80
C GLU A 198 -7.55 9.26 -6.03
N LYS A 199 -7.57 7.93 -6.07
CA LYS A 199 -8.27 7.19 -7.13
C LYS A 199 -9.74 7.56 -7.24
N ARG A 200 -10.43 7.79 -6.13
CA ARG A 200 -11.85 8.20 -6.11
C ARG A 200 -12.07 9.56 -6.79
N GLN A 201 -11.09 10.46 -6.73
CA GLN A 201 -11.15 11.77 -7.38
C GLN A 201 -11.00 11.67 -8.89
N THR A 202 -10.17 10.73 -9.36
CA THR A 202 -9.97 10.49 -10.79
C THR A 202 -11.03 9.57 -11.38
N ALA A 203 -11.66 8.73 -10.57
CA ALA A 203 -12.70 7.79 -10.99
C ALA A 203 -14.01 8.51 -11.36
N SER A 204 -14.85 7.83 -12.15
CA SER A 204 -16.22 8.29 -12.37
C SER A 204 -16.95 8.42 -11.03
N ARG A 205 -17.83 9.42 -10.89
CA ARG A 205 -18.60 9.67 -9.64
C ARG A 205 -19.40 8.46 -9.11
N PHE A 206 -19.51 7.37 -9.87
CA PHE A 206 -20.34 6.20 -9.57
C PHE A 206 -19.56 4.93 -9.22
N THR A 207 -18.23 4.95 -9.30
CA THR A 207 -17.41 3.75 -9.06
C THR A 207 -16.55 3.92 -7.81
N THR A 208 -16.83 3.12 -6.78
CA THR A 208 -15.97 3.05 -5.59
C THR A 208 -14.66 2.33 -5.96
N PRO A 209 -13.49 2.96 -5.76
CA PRO A 209 -12.20 2.32 -6.02
C PRO A 209 -12.06 1.02 -5.23
N ARG A 210 -11.45 0.01 -5.87
CA ARG A 210 -11.25 -1.31 -5.26
C ARG A 210 -9.77 -1.65 -5.19
N VAL A 211 -9.46 -2.67 -4.40
CA VAL A 211 -8.09 -3.19 -4.24
C VAL A 211 -7.94 -4.55 -4.93
N LEU A 212 -6.72 -4.86 -5.33
CA LEU A 212 -6.27 -6.21 -5.64
C LEU A 212 -5.09 -6.53 -4.71
N VAL A 213 -5.28 -7.51 -3.84
CA VAL A 213 -4.24 -8.00 -2.94
C VAL A 213 -3.57 -9.20 -3.59
N MET A 214 -2.28 -9.09 -3.85
CA MET A 214 -1.45 -10.12 -4.48
C MET A 214 -0.47 -10.70 -3.45
N HIS A 215 -0.81 -11.85 -2.89
CA HIS A 215 0.05 -12.61 -1.99
C HIS A 215 0.95 -13.56 -2.79
N CYS A 216 2.22 -13.17 -2.91
CA CYS A 216 3.23 -13.90 -3.68
C CYS A 216 3.93 -14.91 -2.76
N VAL A 217 3.78 -16.21 -3.06
CA VAL A 217 4.37 -17.31 -2.26
C VAL A 217 5.28 -18.22 -3.09
N GLY A 218 6.11 -19.05 -2.46
CA GLY A 218 7.01 -19.98 -3.14
C GLY A 218 8.43 -19.44 -3.37
N GLY A 219 9.15 -20.00 -4.35
CA GLY A 219 10.49 -19.53 -4.73
C GLY A 219 10.47 -18.14 -5.39
N LEU A 220 11.63 -17.48 -5.47
CA LEU A 220 11.73 -16.10 -5.95
C LEU A 220 11.17 -15.93 -7.37
N ILE A 221 11.60 -16.75 -8.32
CA ILE A 221 11.14 -16.67 -9.72
C ILE A 221 9.61 -16.85 -9.84
N PRO A 222 9.00 -17.90 -9.27
CA PRO A 222 7.55 -18.03 -9.30
C PRO A 222 6.79 -16.86 -8.63
N ARG A 223 7.34 -16.29 -7.54
CA ARG A 223 6.78 -15.07 -6.91
C ARG A 223 6.82 -13.88 -7.84
N LEU A 224 7.89 -13.71 -8.61
CA LEU A 224 8.04 -12.61 -9.58
C LEU A 224 6.99 -12.70 -10.69
N PHE A 225 6.68 -13.90 -11.17
CA PHE A 225 5.55 -14.10 -12.09
C PHE A 225 4.20 -13.74 -11.47
N ALA A 226 3.97 -14.23 -10.26
CA ALA A 226 2.75 -13.98 -9.51
C ALA A 226 2.55 -12.47 -9.32
N LEU A 227 3.59 -11.77 -8.88
CA LEU A 227 3.64 -10.32 -8.74
C LEU A 227 3.30 -9.61 -10.05
N ALA A 228 4.03 -9.91 -11.13
CA ALA A 228 3.90 -9.22 -12.40
C ALA A 228 2.51 -9.41 -13.03
N SER A 229 1.97 -10.63 -12.96
CA SER A 229 0.61 -10.93 -13.43
C SER A 229 -0.45 -10.27 -12.54
N GLY A 230 -0.29 -10.27 -11.22
CA GLY A 230 -1.18 -9.58 -10.29
C GLY A 230 -1.24 -8.07 -10.52
N LEU A 231 -0.08 -7.43 -10.71
CA LEU A 231 0.01 -6.01 -11.07
C LEU A 231 -0.67 -5.73 -12.42
N ALA A 232 -0.50 -6.63 -13.40
CA ALA A 232 -1.10 -6.45 -14.72
C ALA A 232 -2.63 -6.53 -14.64
N ILE A 233 -3.16 -7.47 -13.87
CA ILE A 233 -4.60 -7.58 -13.59
C ILE A 233 -5.08 -6.33 -12.85
N ALA A 234 -4.36 -5.86 -11.83
CA ALA A 234 -4.75 -4.68 -11.06
C ALA A 234 -4.85 -3.44 -11.95
N ASN A 235 -3.86 -3.21 -12.81
CA ASN A 235 -3.84 -2.11 -13.76
C ASN A 235 -5.03 -2.18 -14.74
N HIS A 236 -5.29 -3.35 -15.33
CA HIS A 236 -6.39 -3.51 -16.29
C HIS A 236 -7.79 -3.41 -15.66
N THR A 237 -7.91 -3.69 -14.37
CA THR A 237 -9.18 -3.64 -13.63
C THR A 237 -9.34 -2.36 -12.81
N ASP A 238 -8.44 -1.38 -12.99
CA ASP A 238 -8.35 -0.12 -12.24
C ASP A 238 -8.43 -0.31 -10.71
N ARG A 239 -7.68 -1.30 -10.23
CA ARG A 239 -7.56 -1.60 -8.80
C ARG A 239 -6.28 -1.02 -8.26
N LEU A 240 -6.31 -0.66 -6.99
CA LEU A 240 -5.10 -0.37 -6.23
C LEU A 240 -4.39 -1.69 -5.90
N PRO A 241 -3.17 -1.94 -6.43
CA PRO A 241 -2.40 -3.13 -6.11
C PRO A 241 -1.79 -3.05 -4.70
N ILE A 242 -2.01 -4.10 -3.92
CA ILE A 242 -1.37 -4.34 -2.62
C ILE A 242 -0.62 -5.67 -2.72
N VAL A 243 0.69 -5.64 -2.59
CA VAL A 243 1.57 -6.80 -2.66
C VAL A 243 1.83 -7.29 -1.25
N VAL A 244 1.56 -8.56 -0.99
CA VAL A 244 1.97 -9.25 0.24
C VAL A 244 3.16 -10.12 -0.11
N TRP A 245 4.31 -9.81 0.51
CA TRP A 245 5.59 -10.47 0.28
C TRP A 245 6.17 -10.96 1.60
N GLU A 246 5.93 -12.22 1.94
CA GLU A 246 6.35 -12.80 3.22
C GLU A 246 7.73 -13.48 3.10
N LYS A 247 8.53 -13.44 4.18
CA LYS A 247 9.71 -14.31 4.29
C LYS A 247 9.23 -15.76 4.42
N GLU A 248 9.77 -16.64 3.59
CA GLU A 248 9.44 -18.07 3.58
C GLU A 248 10.74 -18.86 3.49
N ALA A 249 11.39 -19.09 4.63
CA ALA A 249 12.56 -19.97 4.68
C ALA A 249 12.13 -21.43 4.41
N PRO A 250 12.90 -22.22 3.62
CA PRO A 250 14.20 -21.89 3.06
C PRO A 250 14.19 -21.24 1.66
N LEU A 251 13.01 -20.95 1.11
CA LEU A 251 12.84 -20.59 -0.30
C LEU A 251 13.21 -19.13 -0.60
N VAL A 252 12.75 -18.18 0.20
CA VAL A 252 13.03 -16.74 0.05
C VAL A 252 13.06 -16.08 1.42
N THR A 253 14.20 -15.57 1.84
CA THR A 253 14.35 -14.85 3.11
C THR A 253 14.50 -13.35 2.96
N ALA A 254 14.63 -12.87 1.72
CA ALA A 254 14.66 -11.45 1.41
C ALA A 254 13.25 -10.84 1.47
N LEU A 255 13.13 -9.69 2.13
CA LEU A 255 11.99 -8.79 2.04
C LEU A 255 11.96 -8.13 0.66
N PHE A 256 10.78 -7.69 0.24
CA PHE A 256 10.62 -7.01 -1.04
C PHE A 256 11.60 -5.82 -1.20
N GLN A 257 11.71 -4.98 -0.17
CA GLN A 257 12.57 -3.80 -0.17
C GLN A 257 14.08 -4.10 -0.19
N GLU A 258 14.49 -5.35 0.10
CA GLU A 258 15.89 -5.78 0.04
C GLU A 258 16.30 -6.17 -1.39
N LEU A 259 15.31 -6.30 -2.27
CA LEU A 259 15.41 -6.72 -3.67
C LEU A 259 15.00 -5.63 -4.66
N PHE A 260 14.04 -4.78 -4.28
CA PHE A 260 13.44 -3.76 -5.13
C PHE A 260 13.25 -2.44 -4.37
N GLU A 261 13.30 -1.32 -5.08
CA GLU A 261 12.84 -0.05 -4.53
C GLU A 261 11.31 -0.03 -4.50
N VAL A 262 10.73 0.38 -3.36
CA VAL A 262 9.28 0.49 -3.22
C VAL A 262 8.79 1.71 -4.01
N GLN A 263 8.01 1.44 -5.04
CA GLN A 263 7.46 2.48 -5.92
C GLN A 263 6.11 2.98 -5.39
N GLU A 264 5.69 4.18 -5.81
CA GLU A 264 4.42 4.78 -5.35
C GLU A 264 3.17 4.11 -5.96
N HIS A 265 3.31 3.40 -7.08
CA HIS A 265 2.18 2.86 -7.84
C HIS A 265 1.59 1.54 -7.28
N PHE A 266 2.25 0.92 -6.30
CA PHE A 266 1.70 -0.18 -5.51
C PHE A 266 2.19 -0.12 -4.08
N MET A 267 1.50 -0.81 -3.19
CA MET A 267 1.90 -0.93 -1.79
C MET A 267 2.46 -2.32 -1.52
N VAL A 268 3.43 -2.40 -0.62
CA VAL A 268 3.95 -3.66 -0.10
C VAL A 268 3.60 -3.71 1.37
N ALA A 269 2.73 -4.65 1.73
CA ALA A 269 2.25 -4.80 3.09
C ALA A 269 3.03 -5.92 3.80
N GLY A 270 3.57 -5.62 4.98
CA GLY A 270 4.37 -6.54 5.81
C GLY A 270 3.52 -7.49 6.66
N ILE A 271 2.39 -7.96 6.13
CA ILE A 271 1.37 -8.69 6.89
C ILE A 271 1.73 -10.19 6.96
N TYR A 272 1.46 -10.83 8.10
CA TYR A 272 1.42 -12.29 8.19
C TYR A 272 0.03 -12.81 7.81
N THR A 273 -0.17 -13.07 6.52
CA THR A 273 -1.46 -13.38 5.91
C THR A 273 -1.82 -14.85 5.91
N LYS A 274 -0.94 -15.75 6.35
CA LYS A 274 -1.30 -17.17 6.49
C LYS A 274 -2.57 -17.35 7.33
N GLN A 275 -2.66 -16.64 8.46
CA GLN A 275 -3.85 -16.66 9.33
C GLN A 275 -5.08 -16.04 8.66
N PHE A 276 -4.90 -14.95 7.91
CA PHE A 276 -5.98 -14.35 7.12
C PHE A 276 -6.54 -15.36 6.12
N PHE A 277 -5.65 -16.02 5.40
CA PHE A 277 -6.03 -16.93 4.34
C PHE A 277 -6.73 -18.17 4.87
N GLU A 278 -6.20 -18.75 5.95
CA GLU A 278 -6.81 -19.88 6.66
C GLU A 278 -8.22 -19.51 7.14
N LYS A 279 -8.37 -18.35 7.79
CA LYS A 279 -9.68 -17.83 8.21
C LYS A 279 -10.63 -17.65 7.02
N TYR A 280 -10.18 -17.02 5.94
CA TYR A 280 -11.02 -16.73 4.78
C TYR A 280 -11.43 -17.97 3.99
N THR A 281 -10.55 -18.96 3.86
CA THR A 281 -10.88 -20.20 3.13
C THR A 281 -11.81 -21.11 3.92
N GLU A 282 -11.72 -21.11 5.26
CA GLU A 282 -12.67 -21.81 6.12
C GLU A 282 -14.05 -21.14 6.15
N ASP A 283 -14.08 -19.81 6.23
CA ASP A 283 -15.30 -19.00 6.37
C ASP A 283 -16.09 -18.76 5.06
N GLN A 284 -15.56 -19.09 3.88
CA GLN A 284 -16.35 -19.09 2.62
C GLN A 284 -17.61 -19.99 2.70
N LYS A 285 -17.72 -20.82 3.73
CA LYS A 285 -18.89 -21.64 4.01
C LYS A 285 -19.97 -20.94 4.86
N SER A 286 -19.73 -19.76 5.45
CA SER A 286 -20.51 -19.29 6.62
C SER A 286 -21.13 -17.87 6.62
N GLY A 287 -20.77 -16.85 5.81
CA GLY A 287 -21.28 -15.48 6.11
C GLY A 287 -21.33 -14.37 5.06
N GLU A 288 -22.22 -13.39 5.31
CA GLU A 288 -22.61 -12.25 4.45
C GLU A 288 -21.52 -11.17 4.23
N GLU A 289 -20.52 -11.07 5.10
CA GLU A 289 -19.42 -10.09 4.98
C GLU A 289 -18.47 -10.39 3.81
N MET A 290 -18.54 -11.61 3.24
CA MET A 290 -17.68 -12.05 2.14
C MET A 290 -18.11 -11.57 0.74
N ARG A 291 -19.20 -10.82 0.62
CA ARG A 291 -19.66 -10.33 -0.69
C ARG A 291 -18.75 -9.28 -1.30
N SER A 292 -17.95 -8.58 -0.50
CA SER A 292 -17.12 -7.48 -1.00
C SER A 292 -15.77 -7.91 -1.55
N MET A 293 -15.27 -9.13 -1.28
CA MET A 293 -13.94 -9.59 -1.73
C MET A 293 -13.96 -11.00 -2.32
N GLN A 294 -13.43 -11.15 -3.54
CA GLN A 294 -13.22 -12.45 -4.19
C GLN A 294 -11.84 -13.00 -3.82
N VAL A 295 -11.77 -14.26 -3.37
CA VAL A 295 -10.53 -14.89 -2.90
C VAL A 295 -10.15 -16.06 -3.80
N TYR A 296 -8.88 -16.10 -4.22
CA TYR A 296 -8.32 -17.15 -5.06
C TYR A 296 -7.07 -17.76 -4.41
N ASP A 297 -7.13 -19.03 -4.00
CA ASP A 297 -5.92 -19.83 -3.75
C ASP A 297 -5.49 -20.54 -5.03
N LEU A 298 -4.32 -20.16 -5.52
CA LEU A 298 -3.65 -20.77 -6.66
C LEU A 298 -2.29 -21.36 -6.24
N ALA A 299 -1.88 -21.18 -4.97
CA ALA A 299 -0.65 -21.77 -4.46
C ALA A 299 -0.82 -23.29 -4.31
N GLY A 300 0.08 -24.05 -4.94
CA GLY A 300 0.08 -25.52 -4.88
C GLY A 300 -0.85 -26.24 -5.86
N GLN A 301 -1.59 -25.53 -6.71
CA GLN A 301 -2.35 -26.14 -7.80
C GLN A 301 -1.45 -26.27 -9.04
N GLN A 302 -1.10 -27.50 -9.45
CA GLN A 302 -0.36 -27.73 -10.70
C GLN A 302 -1.12 -27.18 -11.92
N GLU A 303 -2.46 -27.20 -11.87
CA GLU A 303 -3.33 -26.65 -12.92
C GLU A 303 -3.69 -25.16 -12.73
N ALA A 304 -2.97 -24.42 -11.87
CA ALA A 304 -3.28 -23.00 -11.59
C ALA A 304 -3.36 -22.14 -12.87
N SER A 305 -2.60 -22.47 -13.91
CA SER A 305 -2.63 -21.80 -15.21
C SER A 305 -3.97 -21.93 -15.95
N SER A 306 -4.79 -22.93 -15.64
CA SER A 306 -6.11 -23.15 -16.25
C SER A 306 -7.25 -22.43 -15.52
N LYS A 307 -7.05 -22.07 -14.25
CA LYS A 307 -8.09 -21.46 -13.43
C LYS A 307 -8.08 -19.95 -13.62
N LEU A 308 -8.97 -19.48 -14.47
CA LEU A 308 -9.13 -18.06 -14.76
C LEU A 308 -9.80 -17.32 -13.60
N ILE A 309 -9.19 -16.21 -13.18
CA ILE A 309 -9.81 -15.28 -12.23
C ILE A 309 -10.93 -14.52 -12.91
N HIS A 310 -12.10 -14.46 -12.26
CA HIS A 310 -13.22 -13.67 -12.73
C HIS A 310 -13.12 -12.25 -12.19
N THR A 311 -12.98 -11.28 -13.09
CA THR A 311 -12.70 -9.89 -12.71
C THR A 311 -13.98 -9.05 -12.64
N SER A 312 -14.80 -9.26 -11.60
CA SER A 312 -16.00 -8.43 -11.42
C SER A 312 -15.58 -7.01 -11.00
N SER A 313 -16.08 -5.96 -11.64
CA SER A 313 -15.65 -4.57 -11.38
C SER A 313 -16.04 -4.04 -9.99
N GLY A 314 -16.98 -4.69 -9.30
CA GLY A 314 -17.58 -4.20 -8.06
C GLY A 314 -16.98 -4.72 -6.75
N THR A 315 -16.16 -5.77 -6.78
CA THR A 315 -15.64 -6.46 -5.58
C THR A 315 -14.15 -6.28 -5.47
N HIS A 316 -13.56 -6.24 -4.27
CA HIS A 316 -12.11 -6.43 -4.07
C HIS A 316 -11.67 -7.81 -4.55
N ILE A 317 -10.37 -7.99 -4.78
CA ILE A 317 -9.78 -9.27 -5.18
C ILE A 317 -8.60 -9.59 -4.25
N PHE A 318 -8.50 -10.82 -3.78
CA PHE A 318 -7.36 -11.36 -3.06
C PHE A 318 -6.87 -12.62 -3.78
N ILE A 319 -5.59 -12.66 -4.13
CA ILE A 319 -4.97 -13.76 -4.87
C ILE A 319 -3.75 -14.23 -4.10
N ARG A 320 -3.71 -15.50 -3.74
CA ARG A 320 -2.51 -16.18 -3.26
C ARG A 320 -1.99 -17.07 -4.38
N ALA A 321 -0.79 -16.78 -4.89
CA ALA A 321 -0.24 -17.54 -5.99
C ALA A 321 1.28 -17.67 -5.90
N SER A 322 1.76 -18.80 -6.43
CA SER A 322 3.17 -19.11 -6.62
C SER A 322 3.54 -19.24 -8.09
N LYS A 323 2.70 -18.76 -9.01
CA LYS A 323 2.92 -18.81 -10.47
C LYS A 323 2.18 -17.65 -11.12
N ALA A 324 2.38 -17.48 -12.42
CA ALA A 324 1.62 -16.53 -13.21
C ALA A 324 0.11 -16.81 -13.10
N VAL A 325 -0.65 -15.77 -12.82
CA VAL A 325 -2.09 -15.84 -12.63
C VAL A 325 -2.79 -15.58 -13.96
N GLY A 326 -3.73 -16.45 -14.33
CA GLY A 326 -4.60 -16.26 -15.49
C GLY A 326 -5.86 -15.45 -15.14
N ALA A 327 -6.37 -14.66 -16.08
CA ALA A 327 -7.63 -13.93 -15.96
C ALA A 327 -8.61 -14.30 -17.09
N ASP A 328 -9.91 -14.21 -16.81
CA ASP A 328 -10.98 -14.48 -17.78
C ASP A 328 -10.85 -13.63 -19.06
N VAL A 329 -10.31 -12.42 -18.92
CA VAL A 329 -9.89 -11.58 -20.03
C VAL A 329 -8.40 -11.79 -20.31
N VAL A 330 -8.10 -12.63 -21.32
CA VAL A 330 -6.73 -13.00 -21.74
C VAL A 330 -5.76 -11.82 -21.90
N ARG A 331 -6.27 -10.64 -22.29
CA ARG A 331 -5.44 -9.43 -22.46
C ARG A 331 -4.80 -8.94 -21.15
N TYR A 332 -5.42 -9.19 -20.00
CA TYR A 332 -4.92 -8.69 -18.71
C TYR A 332 -3.60 -9.36 -18.32
N THR A 333 -3.39 -10.58 -18.79
CA THR A 333 -2.23 -11.42 -18.49
C THR A 333 -1.43 -11.70 -19.76
N SER A 334 -1.52 -10.81 -20.75
CA SER A 334 -0.72 -10.95 -21.97
C SER A 334 0.78 -10.83 -21.62
N PRO A 335 1.67 -11.53 -22.33
CA PRO A 335 3.11 -11.40 -22.11
C PRO A 335 3.61 -9.95 -22.13
N MET A 336 3.02 -9.11 -22.98
CA MET A 336 3.34 -7.69 -23.06
C MET A 336 2.91 -6.94 -21.79
N SER A 337 1.68 -7.19 -21.30
CA SER A 337 1.16 -6.58 -20.07
C SER A 337 2.01 -6.95 -18.85
N ILE A 338 2.35 -8.23 -18.70
CA ILE A 338 3.18 -8.71 -17.58
C ILE A 338 4.58 -8.08 -17.65
N ARG A 339 5.16 -8.02 -18.86
CA ARG A 339 6.46 -7.37 -19.09
C ARG A 339 6.45 -5.90 -18.71
N GLU A 340 5.43 -5.13 -19.11
CA GLU A 340 5.30 -3.71 -18.77
C GLU A 340 5.28 -3.49 -17.26
N GLN A 341 4.55 -4.32 -16.51
CA GLN A 341 4.53 -4.20 -15.05
C GLN A 341 5.88 -4.56 -14.42
N PHE A 342 6.57 -5.56 -14.97
CA PHE A 342 7.91 -5.90 -14.48
C PHE A 342 8.93 -4.78 -14.68
N GLN A 343 8.79 -4.02 -15.77
CA GLN A 343 9.65 -2.87 -16.06
C GLN A 343 9.44 -1.71 -15.08
N MET A 344 8.30 -1.65 -14.39
CA MET A 344 8.05 -0.65 -13.35
C MET A 344 8.74 -1.01 -12.03
N LEU A 345 9.24 -2.24 -11.87
CA LEU A 345 10.00 -2.64 -10.69
C LEU A 345 11.44 -2.13 -10.82
N ALA A 346 11.82 -1.19 -9.95
CA ALA A 346 13.20 -0.77 -9.84
C ALA A 346 13.95 -1.73 -8.92
N LEU A 347 15.09 -2.25 -9.40
CA LEU A 347 15.94 -3.15 -8.62
C LEU A 347 16.68 -2.38 -7.52
N GLU A 348 16.98 -3.04 -6.41
CA GLU A 348 17.81 -2.45 -5.36
C GLU A 348 19.27 -2.24 -5.88
N GLU A 349 19.92 -1.19 -5.39
CA GLU A 349 21.22 -0.70 -5.91
C GLU A 349 22.33 -1.77 -5.91
N SER A 350 22.36 -2.68 -4.93
CA SER A 350 23.37 -3.76 -4.93
C SER A 350 23.16 -4.76 -6.08
N VAL A 351 21.91 -5.02 -6.47
CA VAL A 351 21.57 -5.85 -7.63
C VAL A 351 21.92 -5.10 -8.92
N GLN A 352 21.56 -3.83 -9.02
CA GLN A 352 21.90 -2.99 -10.18
C GLN A 352 23.41 -2.89 -10.40
N SER A 353 24.18 -2.66 -9.33
CA SER A 353 25.65 -2.55 -9.37
C SER A 353 26.29 -3.80 -9.96
N ARG A 354 25.87 -5.00 -9.51
CA ARG A 354 26.35 -6.28 -10.04
C ARG A 354 25.98 -6.49 -11.51
N LEU A 355 24.82 -5.98 -11.93
CA LEU A 355 24.38 -6.04 -13.33
C LEU A 355 25.19 -5.08 -14.22
N ARG A 356 25.54 -3.88 -13.72
CA ARG A 356 26.46 -2.95 -14.38
C ARG A 356 27.86 -3.56 -14.55
N ASP A 357 28.39 -4.22 -13.52
CA ASP A 357 29.66 -4.96 -13.61
C ASP A 357 29.64 -6.05 -14.70
N LEU A 358 28.51 -6.74 -14.87
CA LEU A 358 28.33 -7.72 -15.95
C LEU A 358 28.20 -7.05 -17.33
N ALA A 359 27.52 -5.90 -17.39
CA ALA A 359 27.42 -5.08 -18.59
C ALA A 359 28.81 -4.63 -19.08
N ASP A 360 29.66 -4.13 -18.18
CA ASP A 360 31.03 -3.71 -18.48
C ASP A 360 31.92 -4.88 -18.96
N LYS A 361 31.61 -6.11 -18.54
CA LYS A 361 32.24 -7.35 -19.03
C LYS A 361 31.66 -7.84 -20.37
N GLY A 362 30.76 -7.07 -20.99
CA GLY A 362 30.17 -7.35 -22.30
C GLY A 362 29.16 -8.49 -22.27
N ILE A 363 28.28 -8.56 -21.25
CA ILE A 363 27.22 -9.59 -21.16
C ILE A 363 26.30 -9.62 -22.39
N SER A 364 26.08 -8.46 -23.02
CA SER A 364 25.22 -8.29 -24.20
C SER A 364 25.72 -8.96 -25.46
N GLU A 365 27.01 -9.29 -25.53
CA GLU A 365 27.61 -10.00 -26.67
C GLU A 365 27.62 -11.51 -26.50
N ARG A 366 27.17 -12.02 -25.34
CA ARG A 366 27.32 -13.42 -24.93
C ARG A 366 26.11 -14.26 -25.32
N LEU A 367 26.35 -15.56 -25.39
CA LEU A 367 25.30 -16.56 -25.37
C LEU A 367 24.91 -16.84 -23.91
N GLY A 368 23.67 -16.55 -23.53
CA GLY A 368 23.12 -16.88 -22.22
C GLY A 368 22.66 -18.33 -22.20
N ILE A 369 23.12 -19.08 -21.21
CA ILE A 369 22.78 -20.48 -21.06
C ILE A 369 22.28 -20.72 -19.65
N TYR A 370 21.07 -21.24 -19.51
CA TYR A 370 20.55 -21.74 -18.25
C TYR A 370 20.50 -23.27 -18.30
N VAL A 371 21.04 -23.91 -17.25
CA VAL A 371 20.92 -25.36 -17.04
C VAL A 371 20.16 -25.54 -15.73
N GLY A 372 18.92 -26.03 -15.85
CA GLY A 372 18.05 -26.24 -14.69
C GLY A 372 18.57 -27.35 -13.78
N GLU A 373 18.24 -27.24 -12.49
CA GLU A 373 18.44 -28.33 -11.53
C GLU A 373 17.40 -29.41 -11.84
N SER A 374 17.77 -30.44 -12.59
CA SER A 374 16.90 -31.61 -12.77
C SER A 374 17.59 -32.85 -12.22
N GLU A 375 16.88 -33.55 -11.34
CA GLU A 375 17.23 -34.86 -10.77
C GLU A 375 17.83 -35.89 -11.77
N PRO A 376 17.43 -35.97 -13.07
CA PRO A 376 17.99 -36.98 -13.97
C PRO A 376 19.49 -36.85 -14.29
N TYR A 377 20.14 -35.70 -14.07
CA TYR A 377 21.55 -35.52 -14.46
C TYR A 377 22.57 -36.00 -13.41
N GLU A 378 22.12 -36.43 -12.24
CA GLU A 378 23.01 -37.06 -11.26
C GLU A 378 23.56 -38.40 -11.78
N ASN A 379 22.82 -39.09 -12.66
CA ASN A 379 23.18 -40.41 -13.18
C ASN A 379 23.50 -40.47 -14.69
N SER A 380 23.24 -39.41 -15.48
CA SER A 380 23.65 -39.37 -16.89
C SER A 380 25.15 -39.09 -17.02
N ASP A 381 25.85 -39.84 -17.87
CA ASP A 381 27.28 -39.62 -18.14
C ASP A 381 27.57 -38.18 -18.61
N ILE A 382 28.69 -37.59 -18.14
CA ILE A 382 29.15 -36.23 -18.47
C ILE A 382 29.16 -35.96 -19.99
N THR A 383 29.44 -37.01 -20.77
CA THR A 383 29.47 -36.98 -22.23
C THR A 383 28.13 -36.58 -22.84
N ASP A 384 27.02 -36.88 -22.17
CA ASP A 384 25.67 -36.65 -22.68
C ASP A 384 25.29 -35.16 -22.60
N LEU A 385 25.46 -34.52 -21.43
CA LEU A 385 25.12 -33.10 -21.26
C LEU A 385 25.97 -32.19 -22.15
N GLY A 386 27.29 -32.43 -22.23
CA GLY A 386 28.17 -31.66 -23.10
C GLY A 386 27.81 -31.79 -24.59
N THR A 387 27.37 -32.98 -25.01
CA THR A 387 26.90 -33.23 -26.38
C THR A 387 25.58 -32.52 -26.65
N ILE A 388 24.59 -32.66 -25.76
CA ILE A 388 23.29 -31.97 -25.85
C ILE A 388 23.49 -30.45 -25.93
N MET A 389 24.37 -29.90 -25.09
CA MET A 389 24.69 -28.48 -25.12
C MET A 389 25.29 -28.07 -26.46
N LYS A 390 26.30 -28.80 -26.93
CA LYS A 390 26.95 -28.50 -28.20
C LYS A 390 25.96 -28.56 -29.36
N GLU A 391 25.11 -29.58 -29.41
CA GLU A 391 24.06 -29.70 -30.41
C GLU A 391 23.06 -28.54 -30.36
N LYS A 392 22.58 -28.16 -29.16
CA LYS A 392 21.68 -27.00 -29.00
C LYS A 392 22.34 -25.69 -29.41
N VAL A 393 23.61 -25.47 -29.05
CA VAL A 393 24.35 -24.26 -29.41
C VAL A 393 24.63 -24.22 -30.92
N GLU A 394 25.05 -25.34 -31.51
CA GLU A 394 25.28 -25.47 -32.96
C GLU A 394 23.99 -25.25 -33.76
N ALA A 395 22.84 -25.69 -33.23
CA ALA A 395 21.54 -25.47 -33.85
C ALA A 395 21.14 -23.99 -33.88
N VAL A 396 21.48 -23.21 -32.84
CA VAL A 396 21.22 -21.76 -32.80
C VAL A 396 22.27 -20.98 -33.59
N ARG A 397 23.54 -21.43 -33.55
CA ARG A 397 24.66 -20.72 -34.15
C ARG A 397 25.73 -21.69 -34.69
N PRO A 398 25.64 -22.08 -35.97
CA PRO A 398 26.62 -22.97 -36.60
C PRO A 398 28.02 -22.33 -36.60
N GLY A 399 29.04 -23.02 -36.09
CA GLY A 399 30.44 -22.59 -36.15
C GLY A 399 31.14 -22.55 -34.79
N ALA A 400 32.04 -21.59 -34.60
CA ALA A 400 32.79 -21.45 -33.35
C ALA A 400 31.86 -21.06 -32.20
N LEU A 401 32.01 -21.75 -31.06
CA LEU A 401 31.24 -21.49 -29.85
C LEU A 401 31.49 -20.04 -29.38
N PRO A 402 30.46 -19.18 -29.31
CA PRO A 402 30.62 -17.84 -28.78
C PRO A 402 30.94 -17.91 -27.28
N PRO A 403 31.55 -16.85 -26.73
CA PRO A 403 31.68 -16.73 -25.29
C PRO A 403 30.30 -16.75 -24.62
N ALA A 404 30.18 -17.57 -23.58
CA ALA A 404 28.91 -17.84 -22.91
C ALA A 404 28.87 -17.26 -21.49
N TYR A 405 27.67 -16.86 -21.07
CA TYR A 405 27.29 -16.61 -19.69
C TYR A 405 26.41 -17.76 -19.23
N ILE A 406 26.90 -18.54 -18.27
CA ILE A 406 26.26 -19.79 -17.87
C ILE A 406 25.74 -19.66 -16.45
N VAL A 407 24.46 -20.02 -16.28
CA VAL A 407 23.78 -20.12 -15.00
C VAL A 407 23.44 -21.60 -14.77
N SER A 408 24.11 -22.20 -13.79
CA SER A 408 23.87 -23.59 -13.36
C SER A 408 24.37 -23.77 -11.91
N ASP A 409 24.12 -24.94 -11.33
CA ASP A 409 24.83 -25.36 -10.14
C ASP A 409 26.35 -25.54 -10.43
N LEU A 410 27.16 -25.55 -9.36
CA LEU A 410 28.62 -25.64 -9.48
C LEU A 410 29.10 -26.97 -10.09
N PRO A 411 28.62 -28.16 -9.65
CA PRO A 411 28.95 -29.43 -10.31
C PRO A 411 28.68 -29.46 -11.81
N THR A 412 27.49 -29.02 -12.21
CA THR A 412 27.04 -28.92 -13.60
C THR A 412 27.93 -27.96 -14.37
N PHE A 413 28.27 -26.81 -13.78
CA PHE A 413 29.18 -25.85 -14.39
C PHE A 413 30.56 -26.44 -14.69
N GLU A 414 31.18 -27.13 -13.71
CA GLU A 414 32.50 -27.71 -13.90
C GLU A 414 32.50 -28.83 -14.97
N ARG A 415 31.38 -29.54 -15.14
CA ARG A 415 31.21 -30.55 -16.20
C ARG A 415 31.14 -29.93 -17.59
N ILE A 416 30.44 -28.80 -17.74
CA ILE A 416 30.19 -28.16 -19.05
C ILE A 416 31.30 -27.19 -19.45
N ARG A 417 32.08 -26.70 -18.48
CA ARG A 417 33.16 -25.72 -18.70
C ARG A 417 34.15 -26.09 -19.82
N PRO A 418 34.63 -27.34 -19.93
CA PRO A 418 35.58 -27.72 -20.99
C PRO A 418 35.00 -27.62 -22.41
N VAL A 419 33.67 -27.62 -22.56
CA VAL A 419 33.00 -27.50 -23.87
C VAL A 419 33.15 -26.09 -24.42
N PHE A 420 33.16 -25.07 -23.57
CA PHE A 420 33.22 -23.68 -23.97
C PHE A 420 34.65 -23.12 -23.77
N GLY A 421 35.36 -22.90 -24.87
CA GLY A 421 36.76 -22.43 -24.85
C GLY A 421 36.99 -21.05 -24.22
N SER A 422 35.94 -20.23 -24.06
CA SER A 422 35.99 -18.95 -23.35
C SER A 422 34.70 -18.72 -22.56
N ILE A 423 34.71 -19.06 -21.27
CA ILE A 423 33.64 -18.72 -20.32
C ILE A 423 34.12 -17.55 -19.47
N ILE A 424 33.25 -16.55 -19.30
CA ILE A 424 33.61 -15.34 -18.57
C ILE A 424 33.07 -15.33 -17.15
N HIS A 425 31.89 -15.90 -16.95
CA HIS A 425 31.28 -15.87 -15.63
C HIS A 425 30.40 -17.10 -15.41
N ASN A 426 30.65 -17.79 -14.31
CA ASN A 426 29.61 -18.47 -13.57
C ASN A 426 29.31 -17.61 -12.34
N LEU A 427 28.04 -17.39 -12.06
CA LEU A 427 27.60 -17.03 -10.73
C LEU A 427 27.06 -18.34 -10.15
N PRO A 428 27.92 -19.24 -9.65
CA PRO A 428 27.47 -20.57 -9.20
C PRO A 428 26.35 -20.37 -8.20
N LEU A 429 25.29 -21.19 -8.29
CA LEU A 429 24.43 -21.43 -7.13
C LEU A 429 25.40 -21.80 -6.01
N SER A 430 25.59 -20.86 -5.07
CA SER A 430 26.45 -21.12 -3.93
C SER A 430 25.86 -22.37 -3.30
N MET A 431 26.63 -23.47 -3.26
CA MET A 431 26.24 -24.67 -2.52
C MET A 431 25.97 -24.33 -1.04
N ASP A 432 26.49 -23.18 -0.58
CA ASP A 432 26.32 -22.64 0.77
C ASP A 432 25.33 -21.47 0.81
N CYS A 433 24.40 -21.34 -0.15
CA CYS A 433 23.20 -20.53 0.07
C CYS A 433 22.43 -21.19 1.22
N THR A 434 22.78 -20.85 2.46
CA THR A 434 21.91 -21.15 3.58
C THR A 434 20.62 -20.37 3.33
N ALA A 435 19.50 -21.02 3.58
CA ALA A 435 18.16 -20.48 3.50
C ALA A 435 18.02 -19.01 3.97
N GLU A 436 18.87 -18.56 4.89
CA GLU A 436 18.82 -17.28 5.58
C GLU A 436 19.56 -16.13 4.88
N ASP A 437 20.27 -16.39 3.79
CA ASP A 437 21.11 -15.37 3.15
C ASP A 437 20.36 -14.56 2.06
N ILE A 438 20.13 -13.28 2.35
CA ILE A 438 19.56 -12.28 1.43
C ILE A 438 20.38 -12.21 0.12
N ASP A 439 21.69 -12.43 0.19
CA ASP A 439 22.57 -12.40 -0.99
C ASP A 439 22.26 -13.53 -1.97
N CYS A 440 21.61 -14.61 -1.52
CA CYS A 440 21.15 -15.67 -2.42
C CYS A 440 20.02 -15.16 -3.33
N SER A 441 18.99 -14.54 -2.76
CA SER A 441 17.88 -13.95 -3.54
C SER A 441 18.36 -12.84 -4.46
N ARG A 442 19.30 -11.99 -4.01
CA ARG A 442 19.94 -10.97 -4.87
C ARG A 442 20.71 -11.60 -6.02
N THR A 443 21.46 -12.67 -5.76
CA THR A 443 22.21 -13.38 -6.80
C THR A 443 21.29 -14.02 -7.83
N GLU A 444 20.16 -14.57 -7.39
CA GLU A 444 19.13 -15.13 -8.27
C GLU A 444 18.49 -14.04 -9.16
N LEU A 445 18.20 -12.85 -8.61
CA LEU A 445 17.81 -11.70 -9.45
C LEU A 445 18.88 -11.32 -10.46
N VAL A 446 20.14 -11.19 -10.03
CA VAL A 446 21.25 -10.87 -10.95
C VAL A 446 21.33 -11.90 -12.09
N ARG A 447 21.14 -13.20 -11.81
CA ARG A 447 21.12 -14.23 -12.85
C ARG A 447 19.97 -14.04 -13.83
N LEU A 448 18.75 -13.87 -13.33
CA LEU A 448 17.56 -13.65 -14.13
C LEU A 448 17.79 -12.46 -15.09
N PHE A 449 18.16 -11.30 -14.55
CA PHE A 449 18.33 -10.09 -15.35
C PHE A 449 19.58 -10.12 -16.24
N ALA A 450 20.64 -10.81 -15.86
CA ALA A 450 21.79 -11.00 -16.76
C ALA A 450 21.41 -11.84 -17.99
N LEU A 451 20.62 -12.91 -17.80
CA LEU A 451 20.14 -13.76 -18.89
C LEU A 451 19.19 -13.02 -19.85
N THR A 452 18.43 -12.02 -19.39
CA THR A 452 17.60 -11.21 -20.29
C THR A 452 18.43 -10.28 -21.19
N LYS A 453 19.69 -10.04 -20.82
CA LYS A 453 20.59 -9.10 -21.49
C LYS A 453 21.56 -9.76 -22.46
N THR A 454 21.71 -11.08 -22.42
CA THR A 454 22.56 -11.79 -23.37
C THR A 454 22.04 -11.68 -24.81
N ARG A 455 22.91 -11.79 -25.80
CA ARG A 455 22.54 -11.70 -27.23
C ARG A 455 21.51 -12.75 -27.61
N GLU A 456 21.76 -13.98 -27.20
CA GLU A 456 20.96 -15.18 -27.43
C GLU A 456 20.75 -15.88 -26.07
N PHE A 457 19.68 -16.65 -25.94
CA PHE A 457 19.37 -17.40 -24.73
C PHE A 457 18.98 -18.84 -25.08
N ILE A 458 19.54 -19.80 -24.36
CA ILE A 458 19.25 -21.22 -24.48
C ILE A 458 18.97 -21.77 -23.08
N SER A 459 17.84 -22.45 -22.94
CA SER A 459 17.55 -23.29 -21.76
C SER A 459 17.82 -24.76 -22.05
N ILE A 460 18.47 -25.41 -21.09
CA ILE A 460 18.71 -26.84 -21.05
C ILE A 460 18.02 -27.38 -19.81
N GLN A 461 16.72 -27.61 -19.96
CA GLN A 461 15.90 -28.34 -19.00
C GLN A 461 14.96 -29.25 -19.79
N GLU A 462 14.70 -30.46 -19.29
CA GLU A 462 13.66 -31.32 -19.86
C GLU A 462 12.27 -30.68 -19.64
N ALA A 463 11.38 -30.90 -20.60
CA ALA A 463 10.24 -30.04 -20.97
C ALA A 463 9.11 -29.81 -19.93
N GLN A 464 9.34 -30.00 -18.62
CA GLN A 464 8.37 -29.66 -17.59
C GLN A 464 8.83 -28.43 -16.79
N GLU A 465 8.15 -27.32 -17.08
CA GLU A 465 8.00 -26.13 -16.22
C GLU A 465 9.30 -25.50 -15.69
N ASP A 466 10.07 -24.88 -16.61
CA ASP A 466 11.19 -24.01 -16.25
C ASP A 466 10.70 -22.55 -16.14
N ASP A 467 10.23 -22.19 -14.94
CA ASP A 467 9.76 -20.84 -14.64
C ASP A 467 10.84 -19.78 -14.96
N LEU A 468 12.12 -20.06 -14.69
CA LEU A 468 13.18 -19.07 -14.94
C LEU A 468 13.33 -18.79 -16.42
N SER A 469 13.36 -19.82 -17.27
CA SER A 469 13.46 -19.62 -18.72
C SER A 469 12.23 -18.96 -19.32
N GLU A 470 11.04 -19.30 -18.83
CA GLU A 470 9.82 -18.61 -19.24
C GLU A 470 9.91 -17.11 -18.90
N LEU A 471 10.39 -16.77 -17.69
CA LEU A 471 10.52 -15.38 -17.25
C LEU A 471 11.60 -14.65 -18.04
N VAL A 472 12.74 -15.29 -18.31
CA VAL A 472 13.79 -14.74 -19.17
C VAL A 472 13.22 -14.43 -20.56
N MET A 473 12.53 -15.38 -21.19
CA MET A 473 11.92 -15.19 -22.51
C MET A 473 10.86 -14.08 -22.50
N LEU A 474 10.07 -14.02 -21.44
CA LEU A 474 9.07 -12.97 -21.24
C LEU A 474 9.72 -11.58 -21.17
N LEU A 475 10.86 -11.44 -20.49
CA LEU A 475 11.53 -10.15 -20.27
C LEU A 475 12.49 -9.75 -21.40
N ARG A 476 12.92 -10.69 -22.24
CA ARG A 476 13.77 -10.42 -23.42
C ARG A 476 13.01 -9.59 -24.47
N GLY A 477 13.71 -8.62 -25.07
CA GLY A 477 13.21 -7.82 -26.20
C GLY A 477 12.98 -6.32 -25.92
N HIS A 478 13.33 -5.82 -24.74
CA HIS A 478 13.34 -4.38 -24.45
C HIS A 478 14.67 -3.94 -23.82
N SER A 479 15.17 -2.77 -24.25
CA SER A 479 16.24 -2.07 -23.56
C SER A 479 15.68 -1.52 -22.25
N THR A 480 15.87 -2.22 -21.14
CA THR A 480 15.99 -1.50 -19.86
C THR A 480 17.40 -0.91 -19.86
N ASP A 481 17.51 0.39 -20.09
CA ASP A 481 18.74 1.10 -19.76
C ASP A 481 18.91 0.97 -18.23
N TRP A 482 20.11 0.60 -17.78
CA TRP A 482 20.38 0.23 -16.38
C TRP A 482 20.16 1.37 -15.41
#